data_AF-A0AB34QWF0-F1
#
_entry.id   AF-A0AB34QWF0-F1
#
_cell.length_a   1.000
_cell.length_b   1.000
_cell.length_c   1.000
_cell.angle_alpha   90.00
_cell.angle_beta   90.00
_cell.angle_gamma   90.00
#
_symmetry.space_group_name_H-M   'P 1'
#
loop_
_entity.id
_entity.type
_entity.pdbx_description
1 polymer ?
#
loop_
_entity_poly.entity_id
_entity_poly.type
_entity_poly.pdbx_seq_one_letter_code
_entity_poly.pdbx_strand_id
1 'polypeptide(L)' 'MGTIVKALYEEGFAGYVRPDHGRMIFGETGRPGYGLYDRALGAMYLQGIWEGLHVQTRKGKVAT' A
#
# COMPACT_ATOMS: atom_id res chain seq x y z
N MET A 1 -5.07 -7.87 3.04
CA MET A 1 -4.10 -6.75 2.93
C MET A 1 -4.42 -5.62 3.89
N GLY A 2 -5.65 -5.09 3.93
CA GLY A 2 -6.03 -4.02 4.86
C GLY A 2 -5.69 -4.27 6.34
N THR A 3 -5.85 -5.50 6.82
CA THR A 3 -5.47 -5.90 8.19
C THR A 3 -3.97 -5.81 8.48
N ILE A 4 -3.11 -6.16 7.51
CA ILE A 4 -1.65 -6.07 7.64
C ILE A 4 -1.23 -4.60 7.70
N VAL A 5 -1.72 -3.79 6.77
CA VAL A 5 -1.40 -2.36 6.73
C VAL A 5 -1.91 -1.65 7.99
N LYS A 6 -3.10 -2.04 8.47
CA LYS A 6 -3.66 -1.54 9.74
C LYS A 6 -2.77 -1.86 10.94
N ALA A 7 -2.30 -3.11 11.06
CA ALA A 7 -1.38 -3.48 12.14
C ALA A 7 -0.10 -2.64 12.11
N LEU A 8 0.53 -2.47 10.93
CA LEU A 8 1.71 -1.62 10.78
C LEU A 8 1.44 -0.15 11.15
N TYR A 9 0.27 0.37 10.78
CA TYR A 9 -0.15 1.74 11.08
C TYR A 9 -0.36 1.94 12.59
N GLU A 10 -1.04 1.01 13.25
CA GLU A 10 -1.34 1.07 14.70
C GLU A 10 -0.07 0.94 15.55
N GLU A 11 0.89 0.11 15.12
CA GLU A 11 2.21 -0.01 15.75
C GLU A 11 3.16 1.16 15.44
N GLY A 12 2.73 2.14 14.63
CA GLY A 12 3.53 3.33 14.33
C GLY A 12 4.76 3.05 13.45
N PHE A 13 4.69 2.06 12.56
CA PHE A 13 5.79 1.74 11.65
C PHE A 13 6.20 2.93 10.79
N ALA A 14 7.50 3.28 10.81
CA ALA A 14 8.07 4.43 10.12
C ALA A 14 9.07 4.05 9.00
N GLY A 15 9.20 2.76 8.67
CA GLY A 15 10.10 2.29 7.63
C GLY A 15 9.51 2.35 6.22
N TYR A 16 10.31 1.93 5.24
CA TYR A 16 9.86 1.82 3.85
C TYR A 16 9.05 0.55 3.61
N VAL A 17 8.02 0.67 2.76
CA VAL A 17 7.21 -0.45 2.27
C VAL A 17 7.33 -0.51 0.75
N ARG A 18 7.38 -1.73 0.20
CA ARG A 18 7.38 -1.98 -1.24
C ARG A 18 6.33 -3.04 -1.60
N PRO A 19 5.69 -2.95 -2.79
CA PRO A 19 4.68 -3.92 -3.24
C PRO A 19 5.26 -5.28 -3.68
N ASP A 20 6.58 -5.41 -3.64
CA ASP A 20 7.34 -6.61 -3.99
C ASP A 20 7.26 -7.00 -5.48
N HIS A 21 6.42 -7.98 -5.82
CA HIS A 21 6.27 -8.50 -7.18
C HIS A 21 4.91 -8.14 -7.77
N GLY A 22 4.87 -7.95 -9.09
CA GLY A 22 3.65 -7.67 -9.85
C GLY A 22 3.51 -8.60 -11.06
N ARG A 23 2.28 -8.73 -11.56
CA ARG A 23 1.99 -9.40 -12.83
C ARG A 23 2.59 -8.61 -13.99
N MET A 24 2.92 -9.31 -15.09
CA MET A 24 3.31 -8.66 -16.33
C MET A 24 2.02 -8.23 -17.06
N ILE A 25 1.70 -6.94 -17.02
CA ILE A 25 0.47 -6.38 -17.63
C ILE A 25 0.80 -5.34 -18.70
N PHE A 26 -0.19 -4.95 -19.50
CA PHE A 26 -0.03 -3.95 -20.58
C PHE A 26 1.10 -4.25 -21.57
N GLY A 27 1.35 -5.54 -21.84
CA GLY A 27 2.35 -5.98 -22.81
C GLY A 27 3.80 -5.82 -22.37
N GLU A 28 4.07 -5.56 -21.09
CA GLU A 28 5.44 -5.46 -20.59
C GLU A 28 6.18 -6.81 -20.64
N THR A 29 7.49 -6.76 -20.88
CA THR A 29 8.39 -7.92 -20.86
C THR A 29 9.59 -7.63 -19.97
N GLY A 30 10.30 -8.68 -19.53
CA GLY A 30 11.45 -8.55 -18.65
C GLY A 30 11.50 -9.63 -17.57
N ARG A 31 12.17 -9.33 -16.45
CA ARG A 31 12.30 -10.26 -15.32
C ARG A 31 10.93 -10.56 -14.71
N PRO A 32 10.54 -11.84 -14.54
CA PRO A 32 9.26 -12.21 -13.94
C PRO A 32 9.05 -11.54 -12.59
N GLY A 33 7.90 -10.89 -12.39
CA GLY A 33 7.55 -10.22 -11.15
C GLY A 33 8.07 -8.78 -11.01
N TYR A 34 8.96 -8.33 -11.90
CA TYR A 34 9.59 -7.00 -11.82
C TYR A 34 9.10 -6.04 -12.92
N GLY A 35 7.96 -6.33 -13.56
CA GLY A 35 7.24 -5.39 -14.41
C GLY A 35 6.89 -4.09 -13.68
N LEU A 36 6.86 -2.96 -14.38
CA LEU A 36 6.57 -1.64 -13.81
C LEU A 36 5.11 -1.54 -13.36
N TYR A 37 4.18 -1.96 -14.21
CA TYR A 37 2.80 -1.50 -14.13
C TYR A 37 2.06 -2.05 -12.92
N ASP A 38 2.04 -3.38 -12.75
CA ASP A 38 1.29 -3.99 -11.64
C ASP A 38 1.94 -3.69 -10.28
N ARG A 39 3.27 -3.51 -10.24
CA ARG A 39 3.96 -3.04 -9.03
C ARG A 39 3.58 -1.61 -8.68
N ALA A 40 3.51 -0.71 -9.66
CA ALA A 40 3.06 0.67 -9.42
C ALA A 40 1.61 0.70 -8.89
N LEU A 41 0.72 -0.11 -9.48
CA LEU A 41 -0.65 -0.29 -8.98
C LEU A 41 -0.67 -0.82 -7.54
N GLY A 42 0.17 -1.81 -7.23
CA GLY A 42 0.32 -2.34 -5.87
C GLY A 42 0.81 -1.29 -4.87
N ALA A 43 1.79 -0.45 -5.25
CA ALA A 43 2.26 0.64 -4.39
C ALA A 43 1.15 1.66 -4.10
N MET A 44 0.39 2.06 -5.11
CA MET A 44 -0.73 3.00 -4.94
C MET A 44 -1.87 2.39 -4.11
N TYR A 45 -2.13 1.09 -4.26
CA TYR A 45 -3.11 0.39 -3.42
C TYR A 45 -2.71 0.39 -1.94
N LEU A 46 -1.45 0.08 -1.63
CA LEU A 46 -0.95 0.13 -0.24
C LEU A 46 -1.03 1.55 0.34
N GLN A 47 -0.68 2.56 -0.44
CA GLN A 47 -0.76 3.96 -0.03
C GLN A 47 -2.21 4.40 0.22
N GLY A 48 -3.15 4.00 -0.62
CA GLY A 48 -4.57 4.31 -0.44
C GLY A 48 -5.15 3.72 0.86
N ILE A 49 -4.74 2.49 1.23
CA ILE A 49 -5.14 1.91 2.52
C ILE A 49 -4.57 2.73 3.68
N TRP A 50 -3.27 3.07 3.62
CA TRP A 50 -2.59 3.84 4.67
C TRP A 50 -3.24 5.21 4.88
N GLU A 51 -3.50 5.95 3.80
CA GLU A 51 -4.17 7.24 3.85
C GLU A 51 -5.60 7.12 4.40
N GLY A 52 -6.33 6.08 3.97
CA GLY A 52 -7.67 5.80 4.48
C GLY A 52 -7.71 5.58 5.99
N LEU A 53 -6.71 4.90 6.56
CA LEU A 53 -6.55 4.72 8.01
C LEU A 53 -6.21 6.04 8.71
N HIS A 54 -5.34 6.85 8.10
CA HIS A 54 -4.96 8.16 8.63
C HIS A 54 -6.15 9.11 8.72
N VAL A 55 -6.98 9.18 7.67
CA VAL A 55 -8.21 9.99 7.66
C VAL A 55 -9.22 9.50 8.71
N GLN A 56 -9.44 8.19 8.81
CA GLN A 56 -10.37 7.61 9.80
C GLN A 56 -9.93 7.91 11.24
N THR A 57 -8.65 7.71 11.55
CA THR A 57 -8.08 7.97 12.87
C THR A 57 -8.22 9.45 13.25
N ARG A 58 -7.97 10.36 12.29
CA ARG A 58 -8.11 11.80 12.53
C ARG A 58 -9.56 12.22 12.76
N LYS A 59 -10.51 11.68 11.99
CA LYS A 59 -11.96 11.93 12.20
C LYS A 59 -12.41 11.45 13.58
N GLY A 60 -11.93 10.30 14.04
CA GLY A 60 -12.22 9.79 15.38
C GLY A 60 -11.71 10.72 16.50
N LYS A 61 -10.52 11.32 16.34
CA LYS A 61 -9.94 12.27 17.30
C LYS A 61 -10.63 13.65 17.34
N VAL A 62 -11.32 14.04 16.27
CA VAL A 62 -12.03 15.34 16.20
C VAL A 62 -13.45 15.23 16.78
N ALA A 63 -14.03 14.03 16.80
CA ALA A 63 -15.36 13.77 17.32
C ALA A 63 -15.41 13.52 18.84
N THR A 64 -14.26 13.51 19.52
CA THR A 64 -14.08 13.38 20.97
C THR A 64 -13.61 14.69 21.56
#